data_AF-A0A2X3FFV7-F1
#
_entry.id   AF-A0A2X3FFV7-F1
#
_cell.length_a   1.000
_cell.length_b   1.000
_cell.length_c   1.000
_cell.angle_alpha   90.00
_cell.angle_beta   90.00
_cell.angle_gamma   90.00
#
_symmetry.space_group_name_H-M   'P 1'
#
loop_
_entity.id
_entity.type
_entity.pdbx_description
1 polymer ?
#
loop_
_entity_poly.entity_id
_entity_poly.type
_entity_poly.pdbx_seq_one_letter_code
_entity_poly.pdbx_strand_id
1 'polypeptide(L)'
;MAYRIITLILLLCSTSATAGLFDAPGRSNFVPADQAFAFDFQQQQHDVNLSWQIKDGYYLYRQQFTFSAAGATIDEPALPAGEWHEDEFYGKSEIFRQRLTVPVTVKEADKEATLTVTWQGCADAGFLLSAGD
;
A
#
# COMPACT_ATOMS: atom_id res chain seq x y z
N MET A 1 32.47 -51.14 50.97
CA MET A 1 31.85 -50.49 52.15
C MET A 1 31.75 -49.00 51.87
N ALA A 2 30.54 -48.43 52.00
CA ALA A 2 30.28 -46.99 52.14
C ALA A 2 30.77 -46.08 50.98
N TYR A 3 30.21 -44.92 50.65
CA TYR A 3 29.38 -43.98 51.39
C TYR A 3 28.33 -43.35 50.44
N ARG A 4 27.19 -42.97 51.02
CA ARG A 4 26.28 -41.99 50.41
C ARG A 4 26.79 -40.59 50.73
N ILE A 5 26.92 -39.75 49.71
CA ILE A 5 27.09 -38.30 49.87
C ILE A 5 25.84 -37.65 49.30
N ILE A 6 25.07 -37.05 50.19
CA ILE A 6 23.96 -36.16 49.88
C ILE A 6 24.58 -34.77 49.75
N THR A 7 24.67 -34.26 48.53
CA THR A 7 25.04 -32.86 48.30
C THR A 7 23.78 -32.09 47.94
N LEU A 8 23.35 -31.28 48.89
CA LEU A 8 22.32 -30.26 48.80
C LEU A 8 22.79 -29.18 47.82
N ILE A 9 22.36 -29.24 46.55
CA ILE A 9 22.59 -28.15 45.60
C ILE A 9 21.31 -27.32 45.55
N LEU A 10 21.46 -26.10 46.06
CA LEU A 10 20.46 -25.04 46.13
C LEU A 10 19.78 -24.81 44.77
N LEU A 11 18.47 -24.56 44.87
CA LEU A 11 17.67 -23.72 43.98
C LEU A 11 18.49 -22.64 43.27
N LEU A 12 18.48 -22.67 41.92
CA LEU A 12 18.28 -21.51 41.06
C LEU A 12 17.71 -22.02 39.72
N CYS A 13 16.42 -22.30 39.69
CA CYS A 13 15.65 -22.34 38.44
C CYS A 13 15.55 -20.90 37.92
N SER A 14 16.58 -20.44 37.22
CA SER A 14 16.44 -19.30 36.30
C SER A 14 15.70 -19.81 35.08
N THR A 15 14.38 -19.97 35.20
CA THR A 15 13.51 -20.03 34.02
C THR A 15 13.56 -18.64 33.41
N SER A 16 14.38 -18.47 32.37
CA SER A 16 14.24 -17.36 31.45
C SER A 16 12.88 -17.51 30.77
N ALA A 17 11.83 -16.96 31.39
CA ALA A 17 10.60 -16.70 30.71
C ALA A 17 10.91 -15.62 29.66
N THR A 18 11.16 -16.04 28.42
CA THR A 18 11.02 -15.14 27.28
C THR A 18 9.53 -14.86 27.15
N ALA A 19 9.04 -13.94 27.97
CA ALA A 19 7.78 -13.27 27.71
C ALA A 19 8.01 -12.48 26.42
N GLY A 20 7.44 -12.97 25.31
CA GLY A 20 7.25 -12.17 24.11
C GLY A 20 6.32 -11.01 24.42
N LEU A 21 6.86 -9.97 25.06
CA LEU A 21 6.17 -8.72 25.43
C LEU A 21 6.00 -7.76 24.23
N PHE A 22 6.17 -8.27 23.01
CA PHE A 22 6.05 -7.49 21.77
C PHE A 22 5.11 -8.11 20.74
N ASP A 23 4.25 -9.04 21.13
CA ASP A 23 3.12 -9.42 20.28
C ASP A 23 1.89 -8.63 20.71
N ALA A 24 1.88 -7.35 20.34
CA ALA A 24 0.69 -6.52 20.43
C ALA A 24 -0.36 -7.09 19.46
N PRO A 25 -1.59 -7.43 19.93
CA PRO A 25 -2.65 -7.87 19.05
C PRO A 25 -3.04 -6.68 18.16
N GLY A 26 -2.70 -6.75 16.87
CA GLY A 26 -2.99 -5.67 15.91
C GLY A 26 -2.07 -5.57 14.70
N ARG A 27 -0.92 -6.27 14.67
CA ARG A 27 0.03 -6.20 13.54
C ARG A 27 -0.31 -7.06 12.32
N SER A 28 -1.45 -7.76 12.28
CA SER A 28 -1.69 -8.79 11.24
C SER A 28 -2.68 -8.45 10.11
N ASN A 29 -3.18 -7.21 10.00
CA ASN A 29 -4.21 -6.90 8.99
C ASN A 29 -3.79 -5.90 7.90
N PHE A 30 -2.59 -5.34 7.96
CA PHE A 30 -2.11 -4.44 6.91
C PHE A 30 -1.38 -5.24 5.84
N VAL A 31 -1.88 -5.16 4.60
CA VAL A 31 -1.18 -5.70 3.44
C VAL A 31 -0.24 -4.61 2.85
N PRO A 32 0.84 -5.01 2.15
CA PRO A 32 1.68 -4.08 1.40
C PRO A 32 0.87 -3.24 0.39
N ALA A 33 1.41 -2.09 -0.02
CA ALA A 33 0.73 -1.18 -0.95
C ALA A 33 0.32 -1.88 -2.26
N ASP A 34 1.19 -2.71 -2.84
CA ASP A 34 0.89 -3.47 -4.07
C ASP A 34 -0.24 -4.49 -3.92
N GLN A 35 -0.49 -4.98 -2.69
CA GLN A 35 -1.62 -5.88 -2.40
C GLN A 35 -2.91 -5.12 -2.09
N ALA A 36 -2.80 -3.89 -1.57
CA ALA A 36 -3.94 -3.01 -1.36
C ALA A 36 -4.41 -2.38 -2.67
N PHE A 37 -3.47 -2.06 -3.57
CA PHE A 37 -3.68 -1.35 -4.83
C PHE A 37 -2.91 -2.05 -5.94
N ALA A 38 -3.46 -3.15 -6.46
CA ALA A 38 -2.83 -3.88 -7.55
C ALA A 38 -2.91 -3.04 -8.83
N PHE A 39 -1.79 -2.39 -9.17
CA PHE A 39 -1.63 -1.54 -10.34
C PHE A 39 -1.18 -2.34 -11.56
N ASP A 40 -1.78 -2.05 -12.71
CA ASP A 40 -1.36 -2.58 -14.00
C ASP A 40 -1.67 -1.57 -15.11
N PHE A 41 -1.01 -1.72 -16.26
CA PHE A 41 -1.25 -0.90 -17.45
C PHE A 41 -1.27 -1.71 -18.73
N GLN A 42 -2.07 -1.24 -19.69
CA GLN A 42 -2.08 -1.78 -21.05
C GLN A 42 -1.95 -0.66 -22.05
N GLN A 43 -1.02 -0.80 -22.99
CA GLN A 43 -0.82 0.16 -24.07
C GLN A 43 -1.27 -0.44 -25.40
N GLN A 44 -2.06 0.32 -26.14
CA GLN A 44 -2.46 0.05 -27.51
C GLN A 44 -2.19 1.29 -28.35
N GLN A 45 -1.08 1.27 -29.10
CA GLN A 45 -0.61 2.44 -29.87
C GLN A 45 -0.45 3.68 -28.97
N HIS A 46 -1.30 4.68 -29.15
CA HIS A 46 -1.30 5.94 -28.42
C HIS A 46 -2.15 5.90 -27.14
N ASP A 47 -2.98 4.87 -26.97
CA ASP A 47 -3.86 4.75 -25.82
C ASP A 47 -3.22 3.89 -24.74
N VAL A 48 -3.00 4.48 -23.56
CA VAL A 48 -2.51 3.79 -22.36
C VAL A 48 -3.64 3.73 -21.35
N ASN A 49 -4.10 2.54 -21.01
CA ASN A 49 -5.07 2.33 -19.94
C ASN A 49 -4.35 1.94 -18.66
N LEU A 50 -4.41 2.82 -17.65
CA LEU A 50 -3.93 2.57 -16.31
C LEU A 50 -5.06 1.99 -15.46
N SER A 51 -4.77 0.97 -14.65
CA SER A 51 -5.79 0.31 -13.85
C SER A 51 -5.29 -0.04 -12.44
N TRP A 52 -6.20 0.08 -11.47
CA TRP A 52 -5.97 -0.33 -10.09
C TRP A 52 -7.11 -1.25 -9.67
N GLN A 53 -6.81 -2.45 -9.17
CA GLN A 53 -7.75 -3.21 -8.33
C GLN A 53 -7.48 -2.85 -6.87
N ILE A 54 -8.51 -2.36 -6.19
CA ILE A 54 -8.42 -1.83 -4.84
C ILE A 54 -9.06 -2.83 -3.90
N LYS A 55 -8.28 -3.33 -2.94
CA LYS A 55 -8.74 -4.30 -1.95
C LYS A 55 -9.87 -3.72 -1.09
N ASP A 56 -10.82 -4.56 -0.71
CA ASP A 56 -11.85 -4.18 0.25
C ASP A 56 -11.24 -3.66 1.55
N GLY A 57 -11.78 -2.55 2.07
CA GLY A 57 -11.23 -1.85 3.23
C GLY A 57 -10.15 -0.82 2.88
N TYR A 58 -9.86 -0.60 1.60
CA TYR A 58 -8.89 0.38 1.11
C TYR A 58 -9.51 1.32 0.08
N TYR A 59 -8.91 2.49 -0.07
CA TYR A 59 -9.33 3.50 -1.02
C TYR A 59 -8.17 4.38 -1.50
N LEU A 60 -8.30 4.96 -2.70
CA LEU A 60 -7.35 5.91 -3.29
C LEU A 60 -7.94 7.31 -3.30
N TYR A 61 -7.15 8.33 -2.93
CA TYR A 61 -7.60 9.73 -2.98
C TYR A 61 -7.50 10.29 -4.40
N ARG A 62 -8.61 10.83 -4.93
CA ARG A 62 -8.63 11.40 -6.28
C ARG A 62 -7.63 12.55 -6.44
N GLN A 63 -7.50 13.40 -5.43
CA GLN A 63 -6.63 14.58 -5.47
C GLN A 63 -5.13 14.25 -5.32
N GLN A 64 -4.77 13.02 -4.96
CA GLN A 64 -3.38 12.61 -4.76
C GLN A 64 -2.77 11.90 -5.97
N PHE A 65 -3.48 11.88 -7.10
CA PHE A 65 -2.93 11.39 -8.36
C PHE A 65 -2.06 12.46 -9.02
N THR A 66 -0.87 12.07 -9.46
CA THR A 66 -0.03 12.90 -10.34
C THR A 66 0.45 12.07 -11.50
N PHE A 67 0.43 12.67 -12.69
CA PHE A 67 0.89 12.06 -13.93
C PHE A 67 1.98 12.94 -14.53
N SER A 68 3.13 12.34 -14.83
CA SER A 68 4.27 13.05 -15.40
C SER A 68 4.88 12.23 -16.53
N ALA A 69 5.09 12.86 -17.69
CA ALA A 69 5.73 12.24 -18.83
C ALA A 69 7.11 12.85 -19.05
N ALA A 70 8.10 12.01 -19.33
CA ALA A 70 9.43 12.43 -19.77
C ALA A 70 9.68 11.86 -21.17
N GLY A 71 10.10 12.71 -22.11
CA GLY A 71 10.25 12.32 -23.52
C GLY A 71 8.94 12.01 -24.24
N ALA A 72 7.78 12.39 -23.67
CA ALA A 72 6.47 12.24 -24.29
C ALA A 72 5.55 13.40 -23.95
N THR A 73 4.59 13.64 -24.83
CA THR A 73 3.46 14.55 -24.61
C THR A 73 2.20 13.72 -24.45
N ILE A 74 1.50 13.90 -23.33
CA ILE A 74 0.23 13.24 -23.04
C ILE A 74 -0.91 14.27 -22.95
N ASP A 75 -2.14 13.83 -23.19
CA ASP A 75 -3.30 14.58 -22.73
C ASP A 75 -3.40 14.55 -21.21
N GLU A 76 -4.00 15.59 -20.64
CA GLU A 76 -4.26 15.63 -19.20
C GLU A 76 -5.23 14.50 -18.82
N PRO A 77 -4.80 13.54 -17.97
CA PRO A 77 -5.64 12.39 -17.66
C PRO A 77 -6.92 12.80 -16.94
N ALA A 78 -8.06 12.39 -17.50
CA ALA A 78 -9.36 12.65 -16.91
C ALA A 78 -9.70 11.57 -15.88
N LEU A 79 -9.51 11.88 -14.60
CA LEU A 79 -9.97 11.01 -13.51
C LEU A 79 -11.50 11.01 -13.45
N PRO A 80 -12.15 9.82 -13.37
CA PRO A 80 -13.60 9.72 -13.24
C PRO A 80 -14.08 10.34 -11.92
N ALA A 81 -15.40 10.53 -11.81
CA ALA A 81 -16.00 10.84 -10.52
C ALA A 81 -15.83 9.65 -9.57
N GLY A 82 -15.41 9.95 -8.34
CA GLY A 82 -15.33 9.03 -7.22
C GLY A 82 -16.48 9.22 -6.24
N GLU A 83 -16.36 8.59 -5.08
CA GLU A 83 -17.29 8.73 -3.97
C GLU A 83 -16.76 9.73 -2.94
N TRP A 84 -17.66 10.46 -2.27
CA TRP A 84 -17.27 11.34 -1.18
C TRP A 84 -17.01 10.53 0.10
N HIS A 85 -15.87 10.78 0.73
CA HIS A 85 -15.45 10.16 1.97
C HIS A 85 -14.89 11.22 2.92
N GLU A 86 -15.01 11.00 4.22
CA GLU A 86 -14.49 11.90 5.25
C GLU A 86 -13.64 11.10 6.22
N ASP A 87 -12.39 11.51 6.36
CA ASP A 87 -11.42 10.91 7.28
C ASP A 87 -10.58 11.99 7.98
N GLU A 88 -9.74 11.55 8.92
CA GLU A 88 -8.92 12.44 9.74
C GLU A 88 -7.69 13.00 8.99
N PHE A 89 -7.35 12.47 7.81
CA PHE A 89 -6.16 12.85 7.05
C PHE A 89 -6.43 14.03 6.11
N TYR A 90 -7.49 13.93 5.32
CA TYR A 90 -7.84 14.93 4.31
C TYR A 90 -9.26 15.50 4.49
N GLY A 91 -9.97 15.11 5.56
CA GLY A 91 -11.36 15.52 5.76
C GLY A 91 -12.23 15.03 4.62
N LYS A 92 -13.19 15.85 4.19
CA LYS A 92 -14.08 15.53 3.07
C LYS A 92 -13.33 15.57 1.74
N SER A 93 -13.07 14.39 1.20
CA SER A 93 -12.33 14.16 -0.06
C SER A 93 -13.09 13.20 -0.97
N GLU A 94 -12.69 13.16 -2.25
CA GLU A 94 -13.24 12.20 -3.21
C GLU A 94 -12.28 11.03 -3.37
N ILE A 95 -12.81 9.81 -3.29
CA ILE A 95 -12.02 8.58 -3.26
C ILE A 95 -12.48 7.58 -4.30
N PHE A 96 -11.63 6.59 -4.59
CA PHE A 96 -11.94 5.44 -5.41
C PHE A 96 -11.85 4.16 -4.59
N ARG A 97 -12.83 3.27 -4.76
CA ARG A 97 -12.89 1.92 -4.18
C ARG A 97 -13.08 0.87 -5.27
N GLN A 98 -12.77 -0.37 -4.95
CA GLN A 98 -12.90 -1.57 -5.79
C GLN A 98 -12.03 -1.55 -7.06
N ARG A 99 -12.23 -0.56 -7.94
CA ARG A 99 -11.49 -0.43 -9.20
C ARG A 99 -11.41 1.03 -9.64
N LEU A 100 -10.24 1.40 -10.16
CA LEU A 100 -10.04 2.62 -10.94
C LEU A 100 -9.48 2.26 -12.32
N THR A 101 -9.93 2.96 -13.36
CA THR A 101 -9.34 2.90 -14.70
C THR A 101 -9.22 4.31 -15.24
N VAL A 102 -8.03 4.65 -15.74
CA VAL A 102 -7.70 5.99 -16.23
C VAL A 102 -7.09 5.85 -17.63
N PRO A 103 -7.80 6.28 -18.68
CA PRO A 103 -7.23 6.35 -20.02
C PRO A 103 -6.28 7.54 -20.12
N VAL A 104 -5.12 7.33 -20.73
CA VAL A 104 -4.11 8.35 -21.02
C VAL A 104 -3.78 8.26 -22.51
N THR A 105 -4.01 9.34 -23.23
CA THR A 105 -3.64 9.45 -24.64
C THR A 105 -2.24 10.04 -24.75
N VAL A 106 -1.32 9.29 -25.36
CA VAL A 106 0.05 9.71 -25.68
C VAL A 106 0.03 10.30 -27.09
N LYS A 107 0.27 11.61 -27.22
CA LYS A 107 0.28 12.31 -28.50
C LYS A 107 1.56 12.02 -29.29
N GLU A 108 2.68 12.13 -28.60
CA GLU A 108 4.02 11.96 -29.15
C GLU A 108 4.91 11.35 -28.07
N ALA A 109 5.81 10.45 -28.46
CA ALA A 109 6.75 9.81 -27.56
C ALA A 109 8.06 9.46 -28.27
N ASP A 110 9.17 9.80 -27.62
CA ASP A 110 10.49 9.33 -27.99
C ASP A 110 10.65 7.83 -27.66
N LYS A 111 11.70 7.19 -28.21
CA LYS A 111 11.96 5.75 -28.00
C LYS A 111 12.13 5.34 -26.54
N GLU A 112 12.58 6.26 -25.70
CA GLU A 112 12.86 6.03 -24.27
C GLU A 112 11.90 6.82 -23.37
N ALA A 113 10.74 7.21 -23.91
CA ALA A 113 9.76 7.96 -23.14
C ALA A 113 9.24 7.15 -21.94
N THR A 114 8.99 7.84 -20.84
CA THR A 114 8.44 7.24 -19.61
C THR A 114 7.23 8.02 -19.12
N LEU A 115 6.20 7.30 -18.69
CA LEU A 115 5.06 7.83 -17.95
C LEU A 115 5.18 7.42 -16.49
N THR A 116 5.36 8.40 -15.61
CA THR A 116 5.34 8.22 -14.16
C THR A 116 3.98 8.60 -13.64
N VAL A 117 3.37 7.70 -12.86
CA VAL A 117 2.12 7.94 -12.16
C VAL A 117 2.33 7.69 -10.67
N THR A 118 1.90 8.62 -9.83
CA THR A 118 1.93 8.49 -8.38
C THR A 118 0.52 8.63 -7.83
N TRP A 119 0.24 7.91 -6.75
CA TRP A 119 -1.03 7.95 -6.04
C TRP A 119 -0.80 7.69 -4.55
N GLN A 120 -1.82 8.05 -3.78
CA GLN A 120 -1.88 7.75 -2.36
C GLN A 120 -3.24 7.18 -2.02
N GLY A 121 -3.24 6.19 -1.15
CA GLY A 121 -4.43 5.58 -0.59
C GLY A 121 -4.36 5.46 0.91
N CYS A 122 -5.45 4.98 1.48
CA CYS A 122 -5.58 4.72 2.90
C CYS A 122 -6.36 3.41 3.10
N ALA A 123 -6.09 2.75 4.22
CA ALA A 123 -6.97 1.74 4.78
C ALA A 123 -8.06 2.42 5.61
N ASP A 124 -9.29 1.89 5.61
CA ASP A 124 -10.35 2.32 6.54
C ASP A 124 -9.93 2.17 8.02
N ALA A 125 -8.90 1.35 8.29
CA ALA A 125 -8.27 1.20 9.59
C ALA A 125 -7.31 2.36 9.97
N GLY A 126 -7.18 3.40 9.14
CA GLY A 126 -6.43 4.62 9.45
C GLY A 126 -4.93 4.55 9.14
N PHE A 127 -4.54 3.97 8.00
CA PHE A 127 -3.13 3.88 7.60
C PHE A 127 -2.92 4.31 6.15
N LEU A 128 -2.05 5.31 5.94
CA LEU A 128 -1.71 5.85 4.62
C LEU A 128 -0.69 4.97 3.90
N LEU A 129 -0.90 4.77 2.61
CA LEU A 129 -0.08 3.96 1.72
C LEU A 129 0.16 4.73 0.41
N SER A 130 1.38 4.72 -0.09
CA SER A 130 1.77 5.42 -1.32
C SER A 130 2.32 4.45 -2.36
N ALA A 131 2.29 4.84 -3.63
CA ALA A 131 2.96 4.10 -4.68
C ALA A 131 4.49 4.06 -4.44
N GLY A 132 5.08 2.87 -4.29
CA GLY A 132 6.53 2.68 -4.20
C GLY A 132 7.13 2.36 -2.82
N ASP A 133 6.29 2.08 -1.81
CA ASP A 133 6.70 1.47 -0.53
C ASP A 133 6.76 -0.06 -0.58
#